data_AF-A0A954WUN9-F1
#
_entry.id   AF-A0A954WUN9-F1
#
_cell.length_a   1.000
_cell.length_b   1.000
_cell.length_c   1.000
_cell.angle_alpha   90.00
_cell.angle_beta   90.00
_cell.angle_gamma   90.00
#
_symmetry.space_group_name_H-M   'P 1'
#
loop_
_entity.id
_entity.type
_entity.pdbx_description
1 polymer ?
#
loop_
_entity_poly.entity_id
_entity_poly.type
_entity_poly.pdbx_seq_one_letter_code
_entity_poly.pdbx_strand_id
1 'polypeptide(L)'
;QMEIEFFCHPNESHKWYQYWRDRRFKWYTDLGLAGERLQLRDHDPDELSHYSTGTADIEYAFPFLPAGSFGELEGIAHRGDFDLRSHMEGKLDPNTNPLEVEKDENGKPKWRGSGKDLTYRDDLTNERFTPHVIEPSAGADRATLAFLCEAYTEDEAPDDKGNMQTRVVMKLHPRIAPIKAAVFPLVKKDGMPEIAQDIYKNLKKRFNVFYDEKGAVGRRYRRQDEAGTPYCITVDGDSLNDNCVTVRDRDTLEQNRIAIADLESELTNRLS
;
A
#
# COMPACT_ATOMS: atom_id res chain seq x y z
N GLN A 1 -7.62 9.21 5.27
CA GLN A 1 -7.06 9.36 3.91
C GLN A 1 -5.55 9.46 4.00
N MET A 2 -4.85 9.22 2.90
CA MET A 2 -3.41 9.46 2.73
C MET A 2 -3.25 10.36 1.51
N GLU A 3 -2.83 11.60 1.74
CA GLU A 3 -2.88 12.66 0.73
C GLU A 3 -1.51 13.29 0.53
N ILE A 4 -1.25 13.75 -0.69
CA ILE A 4 -0.05 14.51 -1.05
C ILE A 4 -0.50 15.76 -1.80
N GLU A 5 0.03 16.91 -1.43
CA GLU A 5 -0.10 18.14 -2.20
C GLU A 5 1.21 18.41 -2.94
N PHE A 6 1.25 18.14 -4.24
CA PHE A 6 2.43 18.35 -5.05
C PHE A 6 2.34 19.69 -5.80
N PHE A 7 3.04 20.69 -5.27
CA PHE A 7 3.15 22.02 -5.88
C PHE A 7 4.14 22.00 -7.05
N CYS A 8 3.70 22.47 -8.20
CA CYS A 8 4.49 22.48 -9.43
C CYS A 8 4.29 23.74 -10.26
N HIS A 9 5.21 23.98 -11.20
CA HIS A 9 5.10 25.09 -12.13
C HIS A 9 3.90 24.88 -13.09
N PRO A 10 3.06 25.91 -13.37
CA PRO A 10 1.90 25.78 -14.25
C PRO A 10 2.22 25.15 -15.62
N ASN A 11 3.32 25.56 -16.25
CA ASN A 11 3.79 25.03 -17.55
C ASN A 11 4.16 23.54 -17.55
N GLU A 12 4.43 22.94 -16.39
CA GLU A 12 4.81 21.52 -16.26
C GLU A 12 3.72 20.66 -15.61
N SER A 13 2.66 21.30 -15.11
CA SER A 13 1.62 20.68 -14.29
C SER A 13 1.01 19.41 -14.91
N HIS A 14 0.75 19.41 -16.23
CA HIS A 14 0.21 18.24 -16.92
C HIS A 14 1.19 17.06 -16.97
N LYS A 15 2.50 17.32 -17.04
CA LYS A 15 3.51 16.26 -16.97
C LYS A 15 3.55 15.64 -15.58
N TRP A 16 3.47 16.48 -14.56
CA TRP A 16 3.41 16.03 -13.17
C TRP A 16 2.12 15.27 -12.85
N TYR A 17 1.00 15.70 -13.42
CA TYR A 17 -0.27 14.99 -13.34
C TYR A 17 -0.14 13.56 -13.89
N GLN A 18 0.37 13.41 -15.11
CA GLN A 18 0.62 12.09 -15.71
C GLN A 18 1.57 11.25 -14.86
N TYR A 19 2.68 11.85 -14.41
CA TYR A 19 3.63 11.16 -13.53
C TYR A 19 2.97 10.60 -12.27
N TRP A 20 2.14 11.39 -11.59
CA TRP A 20 1.49 10.93 -10.35
C TRP A 20 0.47 9.84 -10.63
N ARG A 21 -0.35 9.94 -11.69
CA ARG A 21 -1.26 8.87 -12.12
C ARG A 21 -0.52 7.54 -12.30
N ASP A 22 0.54 7.55 -13.11
CA ASP A 22 1.31 6.35 -13.42
C ASP A 22 2.04 5.82 -12.18
N ARG A 23 2.60 6.73 -11.37
CA ARG A 23 3.33 6.38 -10.15
C ARG A 23 2.44 5.70 -9.12
N ARG A 24 1.23 6.24 -8.92
CA ARG A 24 0.24 5.71 -7.96
C ARG A 24 -0.36 4.41 -8.45
N PHE A 25 -0.74 4.31 -9.73
CA PHE A 25 -1.21 3.06 -10.31
C PHE A 25 -0.15 1.96 -10.17
N LYS A 26 1.10 2.28 -10.52
CA LYS A 26 2.23 1.37 -10.36
C LYS A 26 2.43 0.93 -8.90
N TRP A 27 2.26 1.82 -7.94
CA TRP A 27 2.39 1.49 -6.52
C TRP A 27 1.42 0.39 -6.07
N TYR A 28 0.16 0.43 -6.53
CA TYR A 28 -0.80 -0.64 -6.24
C TYR A 28 -0.43 -1.95 -6.94
N THR A 29 -0.02 -1.89 -8.22
CA THR A 29 0.39 -3.09 -8.97
C THR A 29 1.64 -3.76 -8.41
N ASP A 30 2.62 -3.00 -7.96
CA ASP A 30 3.85 -3.51 -7.35
C ASP A 30 3.59 -4.17 -5.99
N LEU A 31 2.45 -3.88 -5.35
CA LEU A 31 2.03 -4.46 -4.08
C LEU A 31 0.98 -5.57 -4.22
N GLY A 32 0.68 -5.98 -5.46
CA GLY A 32 -0.12 -7.18 -5.75
C GLY A 32 -1.55 -6.91 -6.18
N LEU A 33 -2.02 -5.66 -6.30
CA LEU A 33 -3.30 -5.39 -6.98
C LEU A 33 -3.06 -5.33 -8.49
N ALA A 34 -3.36 -6.40 -9.22
CA ALA A 34 -3.11 -6.47 -10.65
C ALA A 34 -4.24 -7.19 -11.41
N GLY A 35 -4.15 -7.16 -12.73
CA GLY A 35 -5.12 -7.83 -13.61
C GLY A 35 -6.41 -7.03 -13.80
N GLU A 36 -7.49 -7.73 -14.13
CA GLU A 36 -8.75 -7.14 -14.59
C GLU A 36 -9.54 -6.41 -13.49
N ARG A 37 -9.13 -6.55 -12.22
CA ARG A 37 -9.82 -5.93 -11.08
C ARG A 37 -9.32 -4.54 -10.73
N LEU A 38 -8.19 -4.09 -11.26
CA LEU A 38 -7.64 -2.77 -11.00
C LEU A 38 -7.63 -1.96 -12.30
N GLN A 39 -8.14 -0.74 -12.27
CA GLN A 39 -8.10 0.16 -13.41
C GLN A 39 -7.74 1.59 -13.00
N LEU A 40 -7.22 2.34 -13.97
CA LEU A 40 -7.04 3.79 -13.90
C LEU A 40 -8.02 4.41 -14.89
N ARG A 41 -8.99 5.17 -14.39
CA ARG A 41 -10.08 5.74 -15.18
C ARG A 41 -10.04 7.26 -15.11
N ASP A 42 -10.01 7.91 -16.26
CA ASP A 42 -10.20 9.37 -16.33
C ASP A 42 -11.69 9.71 -16.11
N HIS A 43 -11.93 10.79 -15.37
CA HIS A 43 -13.28 11.34 -15.21
C HIS A 43 -13.77 11.91 -16.54
N ASP A 44 -15.06 11.70 -16.82
CA ASP A 44 -15.72 12.39 -17.92
C ASP A 44 -15.90 13.89 -17.59
N PRO A 45 -16.04 14.78 -18.60
CA PRO A 45 -16.10 16.22 -18.37
C PRO A 45 -17.20 16.69 -17.40
N ASP A 46 -18.30 15.93 -17.28
CA ASP A 46 -19.42 16.20 -16.37
C ASP A 46 -19.20 15.67 -14.94
N GLU A 47 -18.21 14.80 -14.73
CA GLU A 47 -17.78 14.30 -13.42
C GLU A 47 -16.72 15.21 -12.76
N LEU A 48 -16.01 16.01 -13.58
CA LEU A 48 -14.98 16.92 -13.09
C LEU A 48 -15.56 17.99 -12.17
N SER A 49 -14.93 18.16 -11.00
CA SER A 49 -15.19 19.33 -10.14
C SER A 49 -14.82 20.62 -10.88
N HIS A 50 -15.54 21.71 -10.60
CA HIS A 50 -15.40 23.01 -11.26
C HIS A 50 -13.97 23.61 -11.30
N TYR A 51 -13.09 23.18 -10.39
CA TYR A 51 -11.69 23.59 -10.32
C TYR A 51 -10.70 22.56 -10.88
N SER A 52 -11.16 21.34 -11.16
CA SER A 52 -10.29 20.28 -11.66
C SER A 52 -10.05 20.49 -13.15
N THR A 53 -8.77 20.56 -13.49
CA THR A 53 -8.28 20.55 -14.88
C THR A 53 -8.10 19.13 -15.41
N GLY A 54 -8.30 18.12 -14.56
CA GLY A 54 -8.28 16.70 -14.86
C GLY A 54 -8.27 15.88 -13.58
N THR A 55 -9.12 14.86 -13.50
CA THR A 55 -9.15 13.91 -12.39
C THR A 55 -9.17 12.50 -12.95
N ALA A 56 -8.40 11.61 -12.32
CA ALA A 56 -8.40 10.19 -12.65
C ALA A 56 -8.46 9.39 -11.37
N ASP A 57 -9.28 8.35 -11.37
CA ASP A 57 -9.46 7.46 -10.24
C ASP A 57 -8.75 6.13 -10.50
N ILE A 58 -8.04 5.65 -9.48
CA ILE A 58 -7.65 4.26 -9.39
C ILE A 58 -8.82 3.54 -8.71
N GLU A 59 -9.42 2.61 -9.43
CA GLU A 59 -10.62 1.91 -8.98
C GLU A 59 -10.38 0.40 -8.92
N TYR A 60 -11.10 -0.27 -8.02
CA TYR A 60 -10.99 -1.70 -7.79
C TYR A 60 -12.35 -2.41 -7.83
N ALA A 61 -12.41 -3.54 -8.53
CA ALA A 61 -13.59 -4.38 -8.64
C ALA A 61 -13.78 -5.23 -7.37
N PHE A 62 -14.36 -4.62 -6.33
CA PHE A 62 -14.65 -5.32 -5.08
C PHE A 62 -15.66 -6.47 -5.29
N PRO A 63 -15.50 -7.60 -4.57
CA PRO A 63 -16.32 -8.80 -4.79
C PRO A 63 -17.80 -8.66 -4.40
N PHE A 64 -18.15 -7.61 -3.65
CA PHE A 64 -19.53 -7.30 -3.24
C PHE A 64 -20.21 -6.26 -4.16
N LEU A 65 -19.49 -5.72 -5.14
CA LEU A 65 -20.08 -4.86 -6.16
C LEU A 65 -20.67 -5.72 -7.30
N PRO A 66 -21.62 -5.18 -8.08
CA PRO A 66 -22.09 -5.84 -9.28
C PRO A 66 -20.94 -6.18 -10.22
N ALA A 67 -21.06 -7.28 -10.96
CA ALA A 67 -20.03 -7.68 -11.92
C ALA A 67 -19.78 -6.55 -12.95
N GLY A 68 -18.50 -6.20 -13.13
CA GLY A 68 -18.07 -5.10 -14.00
C GLY A 68 -18.14 -3.71 -13.37
N SER A 69 -18.56 -3.59 -12.11
CA SER A 69 -18.51 -2.33 -11.35
C SER A 69 -17.22 -2.21 -10.55
N PHE A 70 -16.76 -0.97 -10.38
CA PHE A 70 -15.56 -0.64 -9.64
C PHE A 70 -15.87 0.36 -8.53
N GLY A 71 -15.09 0.29 -7.45
CA GLY A 71 -15.10 1.26 -6.38
C GLY A 71 -13.77 2.00 -6.31
N GLU A 72 -13.83 3.31 -6.13
CA GLU A 72 -12.65 4.19 -6.04
C GLU A 72 -11.75 3.85 -4.85
N LEU A 73 -10.44 3.74 -5.08
CA LEU A 73 -9.39 3.58 -4.06
C LEU A 73 -8.63 4.88 -3.79
N GLU A 74 -8.26 5.58 -4.87
CA GLU A 74 -7.45 6.79 -4.83
C GLU A 74 -7.82 7.67 -6.02
N GLY A 75 -8.16 8.93 -5.74
CA GLY A 75 -8.31 9.96 -6.76
C GLY A 75 -7.00 10.71 -6.97
N ILE A 76 -6.62 10.95 -8.22
CA ILE A 76 -5.50 11.81 -8.59
C ILE A 76 -6.09 13.01 -9.32
N ALA A 77 -6.08 14.16 -8.65
CA ALA A 77 -6.67 15.40 -9.14
C ALA A 77 -5.59 16.41 -9.55
N HIS A 78 -5.81 17.10 -10.67
CA HIS A 78 -5.08 18.30 -11.03
C HIS A 78 -5.95 19.53 -10.75
N ARG A 79 -5.65 20.21 -9.65
CA ARG A 79 -6.50 21.27 -9.06
C ARG A 79 -6.18 22.69 -9.55
N GLY A 80 -5.32 22.82 -10.56
CA GLY A 80 -4.79 24.12 -11.00
C GLY A 80 -4.16 24.89 -9.84
N ASP A 81 -4.39 26.20 -9.79
CA ASP A 81 -3.99 27.09 -8.70
C ASP A 81 -5.14 27.42 -7.73
N PHE A 82 -6.27 26.71 -7.86
CA PHE A 82 -7.53 27.01 -7.17
C PHE A 82 -7.37 27.12 -5.66
N ASP A 83 -6.73 26.15 -5.03
CA ASP A 83 -6.61 26.07 -3.57
C ASP A 83 -5.82 27.27 -3.02
N LEU A 84 -4.68 27.55 -3.63
CA LEU A 84 -3.81 28.66 -3.21
C LEU A 84 -4.47 30.00 -3.43
N ARG A 85 -5.12 30.21 -4.58
CA ARG A 85 -5.86 31.45 -4.88
C ARG A 85 -7.04 31.63 -3.95
N SER A 86 -7.83 30.59 -3.70
CA SER A 86 -8.96 30.64 -2.79
C SER A 86 -8.53 31.01 -1.36
N HIS A 87 -7.41 30.45 -0.88
CA HIS A 87 -6.83 30.79 0.42
C HIS A 87 -6.22 32.20 0.48
N MET A 88 -5.67 32.73 -0.61
CA MET A 88 -5.05 34.05 -0.66
C MET A 88 -6.09 35.17 -0.87
N GLU A 89 -6.94 35.03 -1.87
CA GLU A 89 -7.83 36.07 -2.40
C GLU A 89 -9.23 36.02 -1.79
N GLY A 90 -9.73 34.82 -1.51
CA GLY A 90 -11.11 34.56 -1.10
C GLY A 90 -11.80 33.54 -1.98
N LYS A 91 -13.03 33.16 -1.61
CA LYS A 91 -13.77 32.10 -2.32
C LYS A 91 -13.92 32.43 -3.81
N LEU A 92 -13.48 31.52 -4.67
CA LEU A 92 -13.61 31.61 -6.13
C LEU A 92 -15.00 31.12 -6.57
N ASP A 93 -15.58 31.76 -7.59
CA ASP A 93 -16.88 31.46 -8.15
C ASP A 93 -16.79 30.29 -9.13
N PRO A 94 -17.40 29.12 -8.82
CA PRO A 94 -17.37 27.94 -9.68
C PRO A 94 -18.03 28.14 -11.05
N ASN A 95 -18.82 29.19 -11.24
CA ASN A 95 -19.54 29.47 -12.50
C ASN A 95 -18.75 30.37 -13.45
N THR A 96 -17.53 30.78 -13.08
CA THR A 96 -16.67 31.65 -13.89
C THR A 96 -15.55 30.86 -14.55
N ASN A 97 -15.17 31.24 -15.77
CA ASN A 97 -14.02 30.66 -16.47
C ASN A 97 -13.26 31.78 -17.22
N PRO A 98 -12.08 32.21 -16.75
CA PRO A 98 -11.33 31.68 -15.61
C PRO A 98 -12.02 31.94 -14.26
N LEU A 99 -11.63 31.20 -13.22
CA LEU A 99 -12.19 31.35 -11.88
C LEU A 99 -11.87 32.72 -11.27
N GLU A 100 -12.92 33.48 -10.93
CA GLU A 100 -12.86 34.80 -10.32
C GLU A 100 -13.31 34.77 -8.85
N VAL A 101 -12.85 35.72 -8.03
CA VAL A 101 -13.28 35.84 -6.63
C VAL A 101 -14.75 36.28 -6.57
N GLU A 102 -15.57 35.60 -5.77
CA GLU A 102 -16.94 36.04 -5.48
C GLU A 102 -16.93 37.42 -4.80
N LYS A 103 -17.59 38.41 -5.41
CA LYS A 103 -17.64 39.79 -4.90
C LYS A 103 -18.97 40.13 -4.23
N ASP A 104 -18.92 41.02 -3.24
CA ASP A 104 -20.08 41.66 -2.63
C ASP A 104 -20.58 42.85 -3.48
N GLU A 105 -21.66 43.49 -3.04
CA GLU A 105 -22.26 44.68 -3.69
C GLU A 105 -21.28 45.86 -3.83
N ASN A 106 -20.19 45.87 -3.04
CA ASN A 106 -19.15 46.89 -3.06
C ASN A 106 -17.91 46.48 -3.87
N GLY A 107 -17.95 45.35 -4.58
CA GLY A 107 -16.84 44.83 -5.37
C GLY A 107 -15.70 44.23 -4.56
N LYS A 108 -15.88 43.99 -3.26
CA LYS A 108 -14.89 43.34 -2.38
C LYS A 108 -15.12 41.84 -2.32
N PRO A 109 -14.11 41.02 -1.99
CA PRO A 109 -14.33 39.59 -1.76
C PRO A 109 -15.44 39.37 -0.73
N LYS A 110 -16.50 38.69 -1.15
CA LYS A 110 -17.66 38.33 -0.31
C LYS A 110 -17.21 37.45 0.86
N TRP A 111 -16.29 36.53 0.58
CA TRP A 111 -15.60 35.69 1.56
C TRP A 111 -14.11 36.02 1.50
N ARG A 112 -13.57 36.60 2.56
CA ARG A 112 -12.18 37.07 2.57
C ARG A 112 -11.20 35.90 2.67
N GLY A 113 -10.21 35.89 1.80
CA GLY A 113 -9.01 35.07 1.95
C GLY A 113 -8.09 35.60 3.05
N SER A 114 -6.99 34.89 3.27
CA SER A 114 -5.98 35.24 4.27
C SER A 114 -5.17 36.51 3.91
N GLY A 115 -5.11 36.86 2.62
CA GLY A 115 -4.26 37.94 2.10
C GLY A 115 -2.75 37.65 2.20
N LYS A 116 -2.34 36.47 2.64
CA LYS A 116 -0.93 36.06 2.65
C LYS A 116 -0.52 35.64 1.25
N ASP A 117 0.65 36.12 0.82
CA ASP A 117 1.23 35.73 -0.46
C ASP A 117 1.66 34.25 -0.41
N LEU A 118 0.98 33.42 -1.19
CA LEU A 118 1.28 31.99 -1.37
C LEU A 118 1.93 31.71 -2.74
N THR A 119 2.38 32.74 -3.45
CA THR A 119 3.12 32.55 -4.71
C THR A 119 4.54 32.07 -4.45
N TYR A 120 5.09 31.35 -5.41
CA TYR A 120 6.48 30.90 -5.40
C TYR A 120 7.32 31.79 -6.30
N ARG A 121 8.57 32.08 -5.89
CA ARG A 121 9.56 32.74 -6.72
C ARG A 121 10.70 31.76 -7.00
N ASP A 122 10.93 31.46 -8.26
CA ASP A 122 12.08 30.68 -8.70
C ASP A 122 13.34 31.55 -8.63
N ASP A 123 14.35 31.13 -7.86
CA ASP A 123 15.57 31.93 -7.66
C ASP A 123 16.52 31.90 -8.87
N LEU A 124 16.36 30.95 -9.81
CA LEU A 124 17.16 30.84 -11.02
C LEU A 124 16.61 31.73 -12.13
N THR A 125 15.29 31.70 -12.35
CA THR A 125 14.63 32.48 -13.41
C THR A 125 14.13 33.85 -12.92
N ASN A 126 14.03 34.05 -11.59
CA ASN A 126 13.34 35.16 -10.94
C ASN A 126 11.84 35.28 -11.28
N GLU A 127 11.26 34.25 -11.90
CA GLU A 127 9.83 34.19 -12.18
C GLU A 127 9.05 34.01 -10.88
N ARG A 128 7.92 34.72 -10.78
CA ARG A 128 6.96 34.55 -9.69
C ARG A 128 5.65 34.04 -10.27
N PHE A 129 5.14 32.95 -9.70
CA PHE A 129 3.91 32.31 -10.15
C PHE A 129 3.14 31.70 -8.98
N THR A 130 1.85 31.47 -9.17
CA THR A 130 1.06 30.64 -8.24
C THR A 130 1.21 29.18 -8.65
N PRO A 131 1.76 28.30 -7.80
CA PRO A 131 1.94 26.90 -8.16
C PRO A 131 0.61 26.21 -8.50
N HIS A 132 0.67 25.30 -9.46
CA HIS A 132 -0.39 24.32 -9.66
C HIS A 132 -0.24 23.17 -8.66
N VAL A 133 -1.36 22.56 -8.28
CA VAL A 133 -1.40 21.45 -7.32
C VAL A 133 -1.86 20.16 -8.02
N ILE A 134 -1.05 19.11 -7.88
CA ILE A 134 -1.43 17.74 -8.17
C ILE A 134 -1.64 17.01 -6.84
N GLU A 135 -2.82 16.44 -6.66
CA GLU A 135 -3.24 15.82 -5.41
C GLU A 135 -3.63 14.35 -5.64
N PRO A 136 -2.76 13.41 -5.26
CA PRO A 136 -3.16 12.03 -4.98
C PRO A 136 -3.79 11.93 -3.59
N SER A 137 -5.06 11.51 -3.52
CA SER A 137 -5.79 11.27 -2.27
C SER A 137 -6.30 9.83 -2.21
N ALA A 138 -5.65 9.01 -1.36
CA ALA A 138 -5.98 7.60 -1.20
C ALA A 138 -6.83 7.32 0.06
N GLY A 139 -7.82 6.44 -0.07
CA GLY A 139 -8.54 5.86 1.06
C GLY A 139 -7.76 4.72 1.69
N ALA A 140 -7.10 4.94 2.84
CA ALA A 140 -6.30 3.90 3.53
C ALA A 140 -7.11 2.63 3.85
N ASP A 141 -8.34 2.78 4.37
CA ASP A 141 -9.22 1.66 4.70
C ASP A 141 -9.68 0.92 3.43
N ARG A 142 -10.03 1.64 2.36
CA ARG A 142 -10.43 1.04 1.08
C ARG A 142 -9.28 0.28 0.43
N ALA A 143 -8.07 0.87 0.43
CA ALA A 143 -6.88 0.21 -0.06
C ALA A 143 -6.57 -1.06 0.75
N THR A 144 -6.68 -1.01 2.08
CA THR A 144 -6.51 -2.17 2.95
C THR A 144 -7.50 -3.28 2.60
N LEU A 145 -8.79 -2.93 2.43
CA LEU A 145 -9.81 -3.89 2.02
C LEU A 145 -9.52 -4.49 0.63
N ALA A 146 -9.07 -3.68 -0.33
CA ALA A 146 -8.71 -4.17 -1.66
C ALA A 146 -7.57 -5.20 -1.60
N PHE A 147 -6.50 -4.91 -0.85
CA PHE A 147 -5.40 -5.88 -0.64
C PHE A 147 -5.87 -7.16 0.06
N LEU A 148 -6.81 -7.07 1.01
CA LEU A 148 -7.38 -8.26 1.64
C LEU A 148 -8.21 -9.09 0.65
N CYS A 149 -9.06 -8.43 -0.15
CA CYS A 149 -9.87 -9.10 -1.17
C CYS A 149 -9.00 -9.77 -2.24
N GLU A 150 -7.93 -9.12 -2.66
CA GLU A 150 -7.04 -9.65 -3.70
C GLU A 150 -6.14 -10.77 -3.17
N ALA A 151 -5.67 -10.67 -1.92
CA ALA A 151 -4.83 -11.68 -1.32
C ALA A 151 -5.59 -12.97 -0.94
N TYR A 152 -6.89 -12.89 -0.64
CA TYR A 152 -7.68 -14.05 -0.24
C TYR A 152 -7.71 -15.11 -1.35
N THR A 153 -7.16 -16.28 -1.06
CA THR A 153 -7.12 -17.42 -1.98
C THR A 153 -7.47 -18.71 -1.24
N GLU A 154 -8.26 -19.55 -1.90
CA GLU A 154 -8.44 -20.96 -1.50
C GLU A 154 -7.65 -21.84 -2.47
N ASP A 155 -6.70 -22.62 -1.95
CA ASP A 155 -5.94 -23.60 -2.72
C ASP A 155 -5.78 -24.90 -1.91
N GLU A 156 -4.88 -25.79 -2.32
CA GLU A 156 -4.64 -27.06 -1.64
C GLU A 156 -3.22 -27.14 -1.09
N ALA A 157 -3.06 -27.78 0.08
CA ALA A 157 -1.74 -28.16 0.59
C ALA A 157 -1.80 -29.50 1.34
N PRO A 158 -0.70 -30.27 1.35
CA PRO A 158 -0.66 -31.58 1.99
C PRO A 158 -0.82 -31.47 3.51
N ASP A 159 -1.48 -32.47 4.10
CA ASP A 159 -1.50 -32.70 5.55
C ASP A 159 -0.24 -33.45 6.02
N ASP A 160 -0.17 -33.74 7.33
CA ASP A 160 0.95 -34.47 7.94
C ASP A 160 1.14 -35.91 7.37
N LYS A 161 0.17 -36.41 6.59
CA LYS A 161 0.18 -37.73 5.94
C LYS A 161 0.35 -37.62 4.41
N GLY A 162 0.54 -36.41 3.87
CA GLY A 162 0.70 -36.16 2.44
C GLY A 162 -0.61 -36.09 1.64
N ASN A 163 -1.78 -36.13 2.28
CA ASN A 163 -3.05 -35.97 1.57
C ASN A 163 -3.32 -34.49 1.34
N MET A 164 -3.68 -34.11 0.11
CA MET A 164 -4.05 -32.73 -0.21
C MET A 164 -5.33 -32.35 0.53
N GLN A 165 -5.30 -31.20 1.20
CA GLN A 165 -6.45 -30.61 1.87
C GLN A 165 -6.57 -29.14 1.46
N THR A 166 -7.81 -28.69 1.28
CA THR A 166 -8.13 -27.29 1.04
C THR A 166 -7.57 -26.41 2.17
N ARG A 167 -7.05 -25.24 1.80
CA ARG A 167 -6.61 -24.21 2.73
C ARG A 167 -7.04 -22.83 2.27
N VAL A 168 -7.26 -21.99 3.26
CA VAL A 168 -7.33 -20.55 3.05
C VAL A 168 -5.92 -19.99 3.23
N VAL A 169 -5.48 -19.18 2.28
CA VAL A 169 -4.19 -18.48 2.33
C VAL A 169 -4.37 -17.04 1.91
N MET A 170 -3.80 -16.12 2.68
CA MET A 170 -3.75 -14.70 2.33
C MET A 170 -2.44 -14.42 1.60
N LYS A 171 -2.48 -14.36 0.27
CA LYS A 171 -1.33 -14.11 -0.61
C LYS A 171 -0.90 -12.63 -0.65
N LEU A 172 -0.80 -12.01 0.53
CA LEU A 172 -0.33 -10.64 0.67
C LEU A 172 1.10 -10.50 0.12
N HIS A 173 1.40 -9.41 -0.60
CA HIS A 173 2.77 -9.14 -1.00
C HIS A 173 3.66 -9.06 0.26
N PRO A 174 4.86 -9.67 0.29
CA PRO A 174 5.68 -9.78 1.50
C PRO A 174 5.96 -8.44 2.20
N ARG A 175 6.08 -7.36 1.42
CA ARG A 175 6.24 -5.97 1.92
C ARG A 175 5.08 -5.47 2.77
N ILE A 176 3.84 -5.90 2.50
CA ILE A 176 2.63 -5.46 3.22
C ILE A 176 2.07 -6.52 4.17
N ALA A 177 2.59 -7.75 4.14
CA ALA A 177 2.21 -8.79 5.09
C ALA A 177 2.37 -8.29 6.54
N PRO A 178 1.38 -8.47 7.44
CA PRO A 178 1.43 -7.93 8.78
C PRO A 178 2.57 -8.55 9.59
N ILE A 179 2.81 -9.85 9.41
CA ILE A 179 3.93 -10.60 9.99
C ILE A 179 4.83 -11.02 8.83
N LYS A 180 6.14 -10.82 8.99
CA LYS A 180 7.16 -11.12 7.96
C LYS A 180 7.69 -12.54 8.05
N ALA A 181 7.85 -13.04 9.27
CA ALA A 181 8.19 -14.43 9.50
C ALA A 181 7.61 -14.92 10.82
N ALA A 182 7.32 -16.21 10.89
CA ALA A 182 6.93 -16.88 12.13
C ALA A 182 7.96 -17.95 12.49
N VAL A 183 8.35 -18.02 13.76
CA VAL A 183 9.40 -18.93 14.25
C VAL A 183 8.79 -19.96 15.19
N PHE A 184 9.03 -21.24 14.91
CA PHE A 184 8.43 -22.37 15.60
C PHE A 184 9.48 -23.40 16.01
N PRO A 185 9.44 -23.92 17.25
CA PRO A 185 10.09 -25.20 17.55
C PRO A 185 9.20 -26.35 17.05
N LEU A 186 9.78 -27.36 16.41
CA LEU A 186 9.07 -28.54 15.92
C LEU A 186 8.36 -29.28 17.07
N VAL A 187 9.06 -29.43 18.20
CA VAL A 187 8.51 -29.94 19.45
C VAL A 187 8.84 -29.01 20.62
N LYS A 188 8.01 -29.05 21.67
CA LYS A 188 8.19 -28.22 22.88
C LYS A 188 9.13 -28.87 23.90
N LYS A 189 10.28 -29.36 23.44
CA LYS A 189 11.29 -30.04 24.26
C LYS A 189 12.62 -30.09 23.52
N ASP A 190 13.61 -30.74 24.13
CA ASP A 190 14.90 -31.06 23.52
C ASP A 190 15.69 -29.82 23.06
N GLY A 191 15.56 -28.68 23.77
CA GLY A 191 16.32 -27.46 23.48
C GLY A 191 15.84 -26.64 22.26
N MET A 192 14.89 -27.16 21.47
CA MET A 192 14.37 -26.47 20.28
C MET A 192 13.65 -25.15 20.62
N PRO A 193 12.83 -25.07 21.70
CA PRO A 193 12.19 -23.80 22.08
C PRO A 193 13.20 -22.68 22.36
N GLU A 194 14.31 -22.99 23.01
CA GLU A 194 15.36 -22.03 23.34
C GLU A 194 16.01 -21.46 22.07
N ILE A 195 16.38 -22.32 21.12
CA ILE A 195 16.91 -21.92 19.81
C ILE A 195 15.89 -21.06 19.04
N ALA A 196 14.64 -21.52 18.98
CA ALA A 196 13.57 -20.80 18.28
C ALA A 196 13.31 -19.41 18.90
N GLN A 197 13.35 -19.30 20.23
CA GLN A 197 13.24 -18.02 20.92
C GLN A 197 14.42 -17.09 20.62
N ASP A 198 15.63 -17.61 20.52
CA ASP A 198 16.80 -16.78 20.24
C ASP A 198 16.81 -16.30 18.78
N ILE A 199 16.43 -17.15 17.83
CA ILE A 199 16.17 -16.73 16.44
C ILE A 199 15.10 -15.64 16.40
N TYR A 200 13.96 -15.86 17.07
CA TYR A 200 12.88 -14.88 17.14
C TYR A 200 13.35 -13.53 17.72
N LYS A 201 14.08 -13.54 18.85
CA LYS A 201 14.62 -12.32 19.48
C LYS A 201 15.56 -11.57 18.55
N ASN A 202 16.37 -12.29 17.76
CA ASN A 202 17.28 -11.67 16.81
C ASN A 202 16.53 -11.04 15.63
N LEU A 203 15.63 -11.79 14.99
CA LEU A 203 14.85 -11.28 13.85
C LEU A 203 13.92 -10.13 14.23
N LYS A 204 13.35 -10.14 15.44
CA LYS A 204 12.47 -9.09 15.96
C LYS A 204 13.12 -7.71 16.03
N LYS A 205 14.45 -7.62 16.01
CA LYS A 205 15.17 -6.34 15.98
C LYS A 205 14.94 -5.57 14.67
N ARG A 206 14.58 -6.26 13.58
CA ARG A 206 14.47 -5.67 12.23
C ARG A 206 13.14 -5.93 11.55
N PHE A 207 12.45 -7.00 11.93
CA PHE A 207 11.23 -7.46 11.27
C PHE A 207 10.08 -7.64 12.26
N ASN A 208 8.85 -7.43 11.80
CA ASN A 208 7.68 -7.86 12.56
C ASN A 208 7.54 -9.38 12.44
N VAL A 209 7.93 -10.10 13.49
CA VAL A 209 7.95 -11.56 13.51
C VAL A 209 7.06 -12.12 14.63
N PHE A 210 6.62 -13.36 14.45
CA PHE A 210 5.76 -14.07 15.38
C PHE A 210 6.46 -15.31 15.94
N TYR A 211 6.16 -15.68 17.18
CA TYR A 211 6.67 -16.91 17.81
C TYR A 211 5.50 -17.72 18.35
N ASP A 212 5.49 -19.03 18.10
CA ASP A 212 4.52 -19.95 18.68
C ASP A 212 5.05 -21.37 18.87
N GLU A 213 4.67 -21.97 19.98
CA GLU A 213 5.02 -23.33 20.39
C GLU A 213 3.77 -24.16 20.78
N LYS A 214 2.56 -23.60 20.60
CA LYS A 214 1.30 -24.26 20.93
C LYS A 214 0.80 -25.11 19.77
N GLY A 215 0.33 -26.32 20.06
CA GLY A 215 -0.23 -27.23 19.06
C GLY A 215 0.81 -27.87 18.13
N ALA A 216 0.34 -28.58 17.11
CA ALA A 216 1.20 -29.23 16.11
C ALA A 216 1.70 -28.21 15.08
N VAL A 217 2.89 -28.45 14.50
CA VAL A 217 3.52 -27.52 13.53
C VAL A 217 2.62 -27.24 12.33
N GLY A 218 1.92 -28.26 11.79
CA GLY A 218 0.98 -28.09 10.69
C GLY A 218 -0.13 -27.08 11.00
N ARG A 219 -0.67 -27.10 12.24
CA ARG A 219 -1.68 -26.11 12.68
C ARG A 219 -1.11 -24.71 12.79
N ARG A 220 0.18 -24.56 13.11
CA ARG A 220 0.85 -23.26 13.15
C ARG A 220 1.07 -22.72 11.75
N TYR A 221 1.50 -23.55 10.80
CA TYR A 221 1.60 -23.18 9.38
C TYR A 221 0.25 -22.72 8.82
N ARG A 222 -0.84 -23.48 9.06
CA ARG A 222 -2.19 -23.08 8.63
C ARG A 222 -2.60 -21.70 9.14
N ARG A 223 -2.36 -21.42 10.43
CA ARG A 223 -2.65 -20.09 11.01
C ARG A 223 -1.85 -18.98 10.33
N GLN A 224 -0.59 -19.24 9.98
CA GLN A 224 0.25 -18.24 9.32
C GLN A 224 -0.11 -18.04 7.86
N ASP A 225 -0.53 -19.09 7.16
CA ASP A 225 -1.06 -19.00 5.80
C ASP A 225 -2.33 -18.11 5.80
N GLU A 226 -3.26 -18.33 6.74
CA GLU A 226 -4.46 -17.48 6.93
C GLU A 226 -4.11 -16.04 7.35
N ALA A 227 -3.04 -15.84 8.13
CA ALA A 227 -2.56 -14.51 8.51
C ALA A 227 -1.72 -13.82 7.42
N GLY A 228 -1.44 -14.53 6.32
CA GLY A 228 -0.66 -14.04 5.19
C GLY A 228 0.83 -13.83 5.47
N THR A 229 1.38 -14.54 6.46
CA THR A 229 2.81 -14.49 6.78
C THR A 229 3.61 -15.21 5.70
N PRO A 230 4.58 -14.55 5.04
CA PRO A 230 5.22 -15.11 3.86
C PRO A 230 6.19 -16.25 4.20
N TYR A 231 6.83 -16.22 5.37
CA TYR A 231 7.83 -17.22 5.76
C TYR A 231 7.55 -17.85 7.14
N CYS A 232 7.63 -19.17 7.22
CA CYS A 232 7.65 -19.87 8.50
C CYS A 232 9.00 -20.57 8.70
N ILE A 233 9.65 -20.30 9.82
CA ILE A 233 10.95 -20.83 10.20
C ILE A 233 10.71 -21.89 11.28
N THR A 234 11.13 -23.12 11.02
CA THR A 234 10.99 -24.23 11.95
C THR A 234 12.36 -24.75 12.39
N VAL A 235 12.53 -24.81 13.71
CA VAL A 235 13.67 -25.43 14.39
C VAL A 235 13.34 -26.89 14.65
N ASP A 236 14.13 -27.80 14.11
CA ASP A 236 13.97 -29.25 14.28
C ASP A 236 15.11 -29.84 15.13
N GLY A 237 15.11 -31.17 15.30
CA GLY A 237 16.14 -31.85 16.09
C GLY A 237 17.53 -31.80 15.47
N ASP A 238 17.62 -31.64 14.15
CA ASP A 238 18.89 -31.56 13.43
C ASP A 238 19.51 -30.17 13.55
N SER A 239 18.68 -29.13 13.76
CA SER A 239 19.12 -27.74 13.99
C SER A 239 20.16 -27.58 15.11
N LEU A 240 20.12 -28.46 16.13
CA LEU A 240 21.07 -28.48 17.24
C LEU A 240 22.49 -28.89 16.79
N ASN A 241 22.58 -29.67 15.72
CA ASN A 241 23.83 -30.24 15.23
C ASN A 241 24.38 -29.45 14.03
N ASP A 242 23.50 -29.01 13.12
CA ASP A 242 23.90 -28.39 11.85
C ASP A 242 23.79 -26.86 11.83
N ASN A 243 23.27 -26.24 12.90
CA ASN A 243 22.98 -24.80 12.98
C ASN A 243 22.15 -24.27 11.79
N CYS A 244 21.29 -25.12 11.23
CA CYS A 244 20.39 -24.78 10.15
C CYS A 244 18.94 -24.91 10.61
N VAL A 245 18.06 -24.15 9.97
CA VAL A 245 16.62 -24.23 10.18
C VAL A 245 15.90 -24.39 8.85
N THR A 246 14.67 -24.89 8.92
CA THR A 246 13.83 -25.03 7.74
C THR A 246 13.00 -23.77 7.57
N VAL A 247 13.12 -23.09 6.42
CA VAL A 247 12.31 -21.94 6.02
C VAL A 247 11.31 -22.39 4.98
N ARG A 248 10.03 -22.31 5.33
CA ARG A 248 8.89 -22.63 4.46
C ARG A 248 8.33 -21.36 3.83
N ASP A 249 8.17 -21.39 2.52
CA ASP A 249 7.45 -20.36 1.75
C ASP A 249 5.93 -20.58 1.83
N ARG A 250 5.16 -19.49 2.03
CA ARG A 250 3.70 -19.51 2.13
C ARG A 250 3.03 -19.98 0.83
N ASP A 251 3.47 -19.44 -0.29
CA ASP A 251 2.80 -19.55 -1.58
C ASP A 251 3.18 -20.88 -2.24
N THR A 252 4.48 -21.18 -2.32
CA THR A 252 4.99 -22.37 -3.02
C THR A 252 4.99 -23.62 -2.16
N LEU A 253 4.88 -23.48 -0.83
CA LEU A 253 5.04 -24.55 0.16
C LEU A 253 6.45 -25.14 0.23
N GLU A 254 7.40 -24.64 -0.56
CA GLU A 254 8.76 -25.13 -0.58
C GLU A 254 9.46 -24.90 0.75
N GLN A 255 10.30 -25.86 1.14
CA GLN A 255 11.04 -25.85 2.38
C GLN A 255 12.53 -25.86 2.06
N ASN A 256 13.23 -24.78 2.42
CA ASN A 256 14.66 -24.65 2.24
C ASN A 256 15.38 -24.74 3.59
N ARG A 257 16.51 -25.45 3.64
CA ARG A 257 17.35 -25.51 4.84
C ARG A 257 18.38 -24.39 4.78
N ILE A 258 18.33 -23.46 5.73
CA ILE A 258 19.11 -22.23 5.73
C ILE A 258 19.89 -22.13 7.04
N ALA A 259 21.16 -21.75 6.96
CA ALA A 259 21.97 -21.50 8.14
C ALA A 259 21.38 -20.38 8.98
N ILE A 260 21.35 -20.55 10.31
CA ILE A 260 20.77 -19.56 11.23
C ILE A 260 21.42 -18.18 11.08
N ALA A 261 22.73 -18.16 10.79
CA ALA A 261 23.51 -16.94 10.57
C ALA A 261 23.04 -16.12 9.37
N ASP A 262 22.44 -16.76 8.36
CA ASP A 262 22.04 -16.13 7.10
C ASP A 262 20.55 -15.74 7.05
N LEU A 263 19.78 -16.06 8.10
CA LEU A 263 18.34 -15.81 8.11
C LEU A 263 17.98 -14.33 7.94
N GLU A 264 18.77 -13.43 8.55
CA GLU A 264 18.49 -12.00 8.49
C GLU A 264 18.70 -11.43 7.09
N SER A 265 19.81 -11.81 6.43
CA SER A 265 20.10 -11.39 5.06
C SER A 265 19.11 -12.02 4.08
N GLU A 266 18.80 -13.30 4.26
CA GLU A 266 17.83 -13.99 3.40
C GLU A 266 16.44 -13.36 3.48
N LEU A 267 15.93 -13.10 4.69
CA LEU A 267 14.65 -12.41 4.85
C LEU A 267 14.70 -10.99 4.29
N THR A 268 15.81 -10.26 4.44
CA THR A 268 15.94 -8.92 3.85
C THR A 268 15.77 -8.96 2.33
N ASN A 269 16.41 -9.90 1.65
CA ASN A 269 16.34 -10.05 0.20
C ASN A 269 14.96 -10.50 -0.28
N ARG A 270 14.30 -11.38 0.48
CA ARG A 270 12.98 -11.90 0.14
C ARG A 270 11.84 -10.89 0.40
N LEU A 271 12.04 -9.96 1.33
CA LEU A 271 11.01 -9.00 1.75
C LEU A 271 11.11 -7.63 1.05
N SER A 272 12.16 -7.37 0.27
CA SER A 272 12.44 -6.09 -0.40
C SER A 272 11.57 -5.81 -1.61
#